data_AF-A0A7R7JB97-F1
#
_entry.id   AF-A0A7R7JB97-F1
#
_cell.length_a   1.000
_cell.length_b   1.000
_cell.length_c   1.000
_cell.angle_alpha   90.00
_cell.angle_beta   90.00
_cell.angle_gamma   90.00
#
_symmetry.space_group_name_H-M   'P 1'
#
loop_
_entity.id
_entity.type
_entity.pdbx_description
1 polymer ?
#
loop_
_entity_poly.entity_id
_entity_poly.type
_entity_poly.pdbx_seq_one_letter_code
_entity_poly.pdbx_strand_id
1 'polypeptide(L)' 'MITGAAQMDGGILVVAATDGPMPQTREHILLGRQVGIPYIIVFMNKCDMVDDEELLELVEMEVRELLNEYEFPV' A
#
# COMPACT_ATOMS: atom_id res chain seq x y z
N MET A 1 -11.22 10.16 2.06
CA MET A 1 -11.13 9.32 0.84
C MET A 1 -12.11 8.15 1.01
N ILE A 2 -13.41 8.38 0.83
CA ILE A 2 -14.45 7.36 1.12
C ILE A 2 -15.43 7.27 -0.04
N THR A 3 -15.96 8.42 -0.48
CA THR A 3 -16.92 8.46 -1.61
C THR A 3 -16.33 7.98 -2.93
N GLY A 4 -15.06 8.30 -3.22
CA GLY A 4 -14.39 7.81 -4.43
C GLY A 4 -14.02 6.33 -4.35
N ALA A 5 -13.57 5.86 -3.17
CA ALA A 5 -13.11 4.49 -2.98
C ALA A 5 -14.26 3.46 -3.04
N ALA A 6 -15.47 3.84 -2.62
CA ALA A 6 -16.67 2.99 -2.73
C ALA A 6 -17.11 2.68 -4.16
N GLN A 7 -16.54 3.36 -5.17
CA GLN A 7 -16.83 3.15 -6.58
C GLN A 7 -15.67 2.44 -7.32
N MET A 8 -14.61 2.06 -6.61
CA MET A 8 -13.39 1.50 -7.22
C MET A 8 -13.44 -0.02 -7.24
N ASP A 9 -13.23 -0.59 -8.42
CA ASP A 9 -13.00 -2.04 -8.58
C ASP A 9 -11.58 -2.47 -8.15
N GLY A 10 -10.70 -1.50 -7.89
CA GLY A 10 -9.32 -1.72 -7.46
C GLY A 10 -8.64 -0.42 -7.06
N GLY A 11 -7.65 -0.51 -6.17
CA GLY A 11 -6.86 0.63 -5.71
C GLY A 11 -5.39 0.53 -6.14
N ILE A 12 -4.75 1.67 -6.40
CA ILE A 12 -3.28 1.75 -6.47
C ILE A 12 -2.79 2.37 -5.17
N LEU A 13 -2.04 1.60 -4.38
CA LEU A 13 -1.40 2.06 -3.16
C LEU A 13 0.01 2.55 -3.49
N VAL A 14 0.19 3.88 -3.48
CA VAL A 14 1.50 4.50 -3.69
C VAL A 14 2.23 4.59 -2.35
N VAL A 15 3.40 3.95 -2.25
CA VAL A 15 4.26 3.96 -1.06
C VAL A 15 5.61 4.53 -1.44
N ALA A 16 6.16 5.45 -0.66
CA ALA A 16 7.50 5.99 -0.91
C ALA A 16 8.56 5.01 -0.40
N ALA A 17 9.50 4.63 -1.24
CA ALA A 17 10.66 3.80 -0.87
C ALA A 17 11.51 4.43 0.24
N THR A 18 11.53 5.77 0.31
CA THR A 18 12.32 6.52 1.31
C THR A 18 11.75 6.46 2.72
N ASP A 19 10.42 6.32 2.84
CA ASP A 19 9.69 6.48 4.10
C ASP A 19 9.00 5.20 4.56
N GLY A 20 8.78 4.24 3.64
CA GLY A 20 8.04 3.02 3.91
C GLY A 20 6.55 3.24 4.18
N PRO A 21 5.86 2.26 4.80
CA PRO A 21 4.45 2.38 5.16
C PRO A 21 4.24 3.37 6.31
N MET A 22 3.47 4.42 6.05
CA MET A 22 3.12 5.47 7.01
C MET A 22 1.72 5.26 7.62
N PRO A 23 1.32 5.97 8.69
CA PRO A 23 0.00 5.82 9.29
C PRO A 23 -1.17 5.94 8.29
N GLN A 24 -1.05 6.84 7.30
CA GLN A 24 -2.05 6.99 6.24
C GLN A 24 -2.11 5.79 5.29
N THR A 25 -0.98 5.11 5.03
CA THR A 25 -0.94 3.86 4.25
C THR A 25 -1.85 2.81 4.90
N ARG A 26 -1.72 2.64 6.22
CA ARG A 26 -2.55 1.73 7.02
C ARG A 26 -4.02 2.14 6.99
N GLU A 27 -4.31 3.41 7.23
CA GLU A 27 -5.69 3.93 7.22
C GLU A 27 -6.35 3.73 5.85
N HIS A 28 -5.62 3.96 4.75
CA HIS A 28 -6.13 3.78 3.40
C HIS A 28 -6.43 2.32 3.05
N ILE A 29 -5.59 1.38 3.48
CA ILE A 29 -5.85 -0.06 3.28
C ILE A 29 -7.10 -0.47 4.08
N LEU A 30 -7.18 -0.06 5.35
CA LEU A 30 -8.34 -0.34 6.20
C LEU A 30 -9.64 0.22 5.59
N LEU A 31 -9.63 1.48 5.17
CA LEU A 31 -10.80 2.11 4.53
C LEU A 31 -11.14 1.42 3.20
N GLY A 32 -10.13 1.09 2.39
CA GLY A 32 -10.31 0.34 1.14
C GLY A 32 -11.02 -0.99 1.36
N ARG A 33 -10.64 -1.72 2.41
CA ARG A 33 -11.32 -2.96 2.82
C ARG A 33 -12.76 -2.69 3.25
N GLN A 34 -13.00 -1.67 4.08
CA GLN A 34 -14.34 -1.34 4.59
C GLN A 34 -15.32 -0.90 3.49
N VAL A 35 -14.84 -0.26 2.44
CA VAL A 35 -15.67 0.16 1.29
C VAL A 35 -15.76 -0.90 0.20
N GLY A 36 -15.09 -2.05 0.36
CA GLY A 36 -15.24 -3.22 -0.51
C GLY A 36 -14.32 -3.25 -1.72
N ILE A 37 -13.17 -2.57 -1.71
CA ILE A 37 -12.18 -2.71 -2.78
C ILE A 37 -11.64 -4.15 -2.77
N PRO A 38 -11.73 -4.90 -3.89
CA PRO A 38 -11.34 -6.31 -3.91
C PRO A 38 -9.83 -6.51 -4.10
N TYR A 39 -9.15 -5.60 -4.80
CA TYR A 39 -7.73 -5.72 -5.13
C TYR A 39 -7.00 -4.40 -4.97
N ILE A 40 -5.76 -4.47 -4.48
CA ILE A 40 -4.83 -3.34 -4.40
C ILE A 40 -3.55 -3.71 -5.14
N ILE A 41 -3.10 -2.83 -6.02
CA ILE A 41 -1.78 -2.88 -6.66
C ILE A 41 -0.87 -1.90 -5.92
N VAL A 42 0.31 -2.35 -5.53
CA VAL A 42 1.31 -1.49 -4.88
C VAL A 42 2.19 -0.84 -5.94
N PHE A 43 2.40 0.47 -5.82
CA PHE A 43 3.38 1.21 -6.59
C PHE A 43 4.41 1.81 -5.63
N MET A 44 5.61 1.23 -5.60
CA MET A 44 6.73 1.77 -4.84
C MET A 44 7.33 2.95 -5.61
N ASN A 45 7.30 4.13 -5.00
CA ASN A 45 7.67 5.40 -5.60
C ASN A 45 8.96 5.94 -4.99
N LYS A 46 9.64 6.85 -5.70
CA LYS A 46 10.92 7.45 -5.29
C LYS A 46 12.07 6.45 -5.07
N CYS A 47 12.05 5.31 -5.77
CA CYS A 47 13.14 4.34 -5.68
C CYS A 47 14.47 4.91 -6.19
N ASP A 48 14.44 5.95 -7.02
CA ASP A 48 15.62 6.70 -7.48
C ASP A 48 16.36 7.43 -6.34
N MET A 49 15.73 7.61 -5.18
CA MET A 49 16.35 8.24 -4.00
C MET A 49 16.87 7.22 -2.98
N VAL A 50 16.76 5.92 -3.28
CA VAL A 50 17.22 4.82 -2.42
C VAL A 50 18.21 3.98 -3.19
N ASP A 51 19.49 4.08 -2.82
CA ASP A 51 20.57 3.32 -3.48
C ASP A 51 20.75 1.90 -2.90
N ASP A 52 20.12 1.60 -1.76
CA ASP A 52 20.24 0.33 -1.04
C ASP A 52 19.08 -0.62 -1.40
N GLU A 53 19.42 -1.73 -2.07
CA GLU A 53 18.46 -2.74 -2.50
C GLU A 53 17.84 -3.50 -1.32
N GLU A 54 18.58 -3.70 -0.22
CA GLU A 54 18.05 -4.36 0.98
C GLU A 54 16.94 -3.53 1.63
N LEU A 55 17.06 -2.20 1.58
CA LEU A 55 16.03 -1.30 2.10
C LEU A 55 14.75 -1.37 1.24
N LEU A 56 14.88 -1.50 -0.07
CA LEU A 56 13.73 -1.65 -0.98
C LEU A 56 12.98 -2.97 -0.71
N GLU A 57 13.71 -4.07 -0.55
CA GLU A 57 13.14 -5.36 -0.20
C GLU A 57 12.44 -5.32 1.17
N LEU A 58 13.03 -4.63 2.15
CA LEU A 58 12.41 -4.44 3.46
C LEU A 58 11.09 -3.69 3.34
N VAL A 59 11.05 -2.58 2.60
CA VAL A 59 9.82 -1.80 2.40
C VAL A 59 8.77 -2.63 1.65
N GLU A 60 9.15 -3.43 0.66
CA GLU A 60 8.21 -4.34 -0.02
C GLU A 60 7.62 -5.34 0.98
N MET A 61 8.45 -5.97 1.80
CA MET A 61 8.02 -6.96 2.80
C MET A 61 7.04 -6.33 3.80
N GLU A 62 7.35 -5.16 4.35
CA GLU A 62 6.46 -4.46 5.30
C GLU A 62 5.10 -4.11 4.68
N VAL A 63 5.08 -3.67 3.42
CA VAL A 63 3.81 -3.37 2.71
C VAL A 63 3.01 -4.65 2.45
N ARG A 64 3.67 -5.76 2.10
CA ARG A 64 3.02 -7.07 1.92
C ARG A 64 2.40 -7.58 3.21
N GLU A 65 3.12 -7.49 4.32
CA GLU A 65 2.61 -7.86 5.64
C GLU A 65 1.39 -7.02 6.01
N LEU A 66 1.44 -5.71 5.75
CA LEU A 66 0.33 -4.80 6.00
C LEU A 66 -0.91 -5.14 5.16
N LEU A 67 -0.73 -5.49 3.88
CA LEU A 67 -1.84 -5.95 3.03
C LEU A 67 -2.44 -7.27 3.53
N ASN A 68 -1.59 -8.20 3.98
CA ASN A 68 -2.03 -9.47 4.55
C ASN A 68 -2.82 -9.27 5.85
N GLU A 69 -2.37 -8.35 6.72
CA GLU A 69 -3.05 -7.98 7.99
C GLU A 69 -4.51 -7.55 7.75
N TYR A 70 -4.77 -6.85 6.64
CA TYR A 70 -6.10 -6.38 6.26
C TYR A 70 -6.81 -7.24 5.20
N GLU A 71 -6.40 -8.50 5.08
CA GLU A 71 -7.05 -9.53 4.25
C GLU A 71 -7.07 -9.21 2.73
N PHE A 72 -6.10 -8.44 2.25
CA PHE A 72 -5.86 -8.31 0.82
C PHE A 72 -5.02 -9.48 0.29
N PRO A 73 -5.26 -9.94 -0.95
CA PRO A 73 -4.43 -10.97 -1.56
C PRO A 73 -3.03 -10.40 -1.87
N VAL A 74 -1.99 -11.16 -1.48
CA VAL A 74 -0.57 -10.75 -1.53
C VAL A 74 0.25 -11.66 -2.42
#